data_AF-A0A2K9PPA6-F1
#
_entry.id   AF-A0A2K9PPA6-F1
#
_cell.length_a   1.000
_cell.length_b   1.000
_cell.length_c   1.000
_cell.angle_alpha   90.00
_cell.angle_beta   90.00
_cell.angle_gamma   90.00
#
_symmetry.space_group_name_H-M   'P 1'
#
loop_
_entity.id
_entity.type
_entity.pdbx_description
1 polymer ?
#
loop_
_entity_poly.entity_id
_entity_poly.type
_entity_poly.pdbx_seq_one_letter_code
_entity_poly.pdbx_strand_id
1 'polypeptide(L)'
;MKRIFTIAAVFLFTAITWAQSPEKMTYQAVVRDASNVLVANQTVGTQISIIQGSVNGTTVYVETHVPNSNANGLISLEIGSGTIVSGAFNSIDWSKGPYFIKIETDPKGGTTYTIKGTSQLLSVPYALHAKTAETISGGSRIITINEDTTLDVGDQLVFINGPYIVSFPASPVDGMKLVICSIYNAARISGNGKILRIAGVIVNYPLSFGILESNMVTFYYSSVMDAWIGGGANG
;
A
#
# COMPACT_ATOMS: atom_id res chain seq x y z
N MET A 1 43.78 -3.29 0.08
CA MET A 1 43.25 -1.93 0.30
C MET A 1 42.49 -1.37 -0.89
N LYS A 2 43.05 -1.28 -2.10
CA LYS A 2 42.35 -0.71 -3.28
C LYS A 2 40.98 -1.35 -3.60
N ARG A 3 40.86 -2.68 -3.46
CA ARG A 3 39.61 -3.43 -3.73
C ARG A 3 38.47 -3.15 -2.73
N ILE A 4 38.80 -2.82 -1.48
CA ILE A 4 37.80 -2.49 -0.44
C ILE A 4 37.16 -1.13 -0.72
N PHE A 5 37.96 -0.14 -1.15
CA PHE A 5 37.44 1.16 -1.57
C PHE A 5 36.54 1.06 -2.81
N THR A 6 36.86 0.16 -3.75
CA THR A 6 36.01 -0.09 -4.92
C THR A 6 34.65 -0.69 -4.53
N ILE A 7 34.64 -1.66 -3.62
CA ILE A 7 33.39 -2.29 -3.14
C ILE A 7 32.54 -1.28 -2.34
N ALA A 8 33.16 -0.50 -1.46
CA ALA A 8 32.47 0.53 -0.69
C ALA A 8 31.88 1.64 -1.59
N ALA A 9 32.60 2.04 -2.65
CA ALA A 9 32.10 3.00 -3.62
C ALA A 9 30.87 2.47 -4.37
N VAL A 10 30.91 1.22 -4.84
CA VAL A 10 29.76 0.59 -5.52
C VAL A 10 28.53 0.51 -4.58
N PHE A 11 28.73 0.21 -3.30
CA PHE A 11 27.67 0.16 -2.30
C PHE A 11 27.06 1.55 -1.99
N LEU A 12 27.87 2.61 -2.05
CA LEU A 12 27.40 3.98 -1.91
C LEU A 12 26.58 4.44 -3.13
N PHE A 13 26.95 4.01 -4.34
CA PHE A 13 26.22 4.38 -5.56
C PHE A 13 24.83 3.73 -5.66
N THR A 14 24.63 2.55 -5.08
CA THR A 14 23.29 1.92 -5.01
C THR A 14 22.36 2.57 -3.98
N ALA A 15 22.90 3.37 -3.03
CA ALA A 15 22.10 4.00 -1.98
C ALA A 15 21.43 5.31 -2.42
N ILE A 16 21.79 5.87 -3.59
CA ILE A 16 21.31 7.17 -4.07
C ILE A 16 20.34 7.09 -5.27
N THR A 17 19.93 5.88 -5.69
CA THR A 17 18.94 5.75 -6.76
C THR A 17 17.53 5.82 -6.17
N TRP A 18 16.99 7.03 -6.03
CA TRP A 18 15.55 7.21 -5.91
C TRP A 18 14.91 6.93 -7.28
N ALA A 19 14.48 5.69 -7.49
CA ALA A 19 13.61 5.36 -8.61
C ALA A 19 12.20 5.91 -8.32
N GLN A 20 12.03 7.23 -8.46
CA GLN A 20 10.69 7.81 -8.47
C GLN A 20 10.03 7.38 -9.77
N SER A 21 8.95 6.58 -9.66
CA SER A 21 8.10 6.35 -10.82
C SER A 21 7.63 7.69 -11.35
N PRO A 22 7.68 7.97 -12.66
CA PRO A 22 7.17 9.20 -13.21
C PRO A 22 5.73 9.45 -12.74
N GLU A 23 5.47 10.60 -12.13
CA GLU A 23 4.13 11.02 -11.69
C GLU A 23 3.33 11.56 -12.88
N LYS A 24 3.13 10.71 -13.89
CA LYS A 24 2.48 11.07 -15.16
C LYS A 24 1.58 9.95 -15.67
N MET A 25 0.57 10.31 -16.47
CA MET A 25 -0.26 9.35 -17.21
C MET A 25 -0.18 9.59 -18.71
N THR A 26 -0.11 8.54 -19.51
CA THR A 26 -0.32 8.68 -20.95
C THR A 26 -1.81 8.80 -21.26
N TYR A 27 -2.15 9.72 -22.16
CA TYR A 27 -3.50 9.89 -22.67
C TYR A 27 -3.46 10.03 -24.20
N GLN A 28 -4.36 9.33 -24.87
CA GLN A 28 -4.51 9.41 -26.32
C GLN A 28 -5.98 9.58 -26.68
N ALA A 29 -6.25 10.45 -27.65
CA ALA A 29 -7.60 10.69 -28.13
C ALA A 29 -7.60 11.03 -29.62
N VAL A 30 -8.66 10.62 -30.30
CA VAL A 30 -8.95 11.04 -31.67
C VAL A 30 -9.88 12.23 -31.62
N VAL A 31 -9.45 13.36 -32.19
CA VAL A 31 -10.19 14.61 -32.17
C VAL A 31 -11.01 14.75 -33.45
N ARG A 32 -12.30 15.02 -33.29
CA ARG A 32 -13.25 15.29 -34.37
C ARG A 32 -13.94 16.62 -34.12
N ASP A 33 -14.23 17.36 -35.19
CA ASP A 33 -14.98 18.61 -35.09
C ASP A 33 -16.49 18.39 -34.98
N ALA A 34 -17.27 19.48 -34.93
CA ALA A 34 -18.73 19.44 -34.84
C ALA A 34 -19.42 18.80 -36.06
N SER A 35 -18.73 18.75 -37.20
CA SER A 35 -19.17 18.06 -38.42
C SER A 35 -18.72 16.60 -38.46
N ASN A 36 -18.15 16.08 -37.35
CA ASN A 36 -17.59 14.74 -37.20
C ASN A 36 -16.36 14.45 -38.10
N VAL A 37 -15.73 15.50 -38.63
CA VAL A 37 -14.53 15.42 -39.47
C VAL A 37 -13.29 15.33 -38.59
N LEU A 38 -12.29 14.54 -39.00
CA LEU A 38 -11.03 14.41 -38.28
C LEU A 38 -10.28 15.74 -38.26
N VAL A 39 -9.84 16.15 -37.08
CA VAL A 39 -8.97 17.30 -36.88
C VAL A 39 -7.53 16.83 -37.04
N ALA A 40 -7.06 16.72 -38.28
CA ALA A 40 -5.78 16.08 -38.62
C ALA A 40 -4.66 17.09 -38.90
N ASN A 41 -3.42 16.74 -38.52
CA ASN A 41 -2.20 17.51 -38.79
C ASN A 41 -2.26 18.98 -38.37
N GLN A 42 -2.94 19.28 -37.26
CA GLN A 42 -3.05 20.64 -36.76
C GLN A 42 -2.93 20.71 -35.24
N THR A 43 -2.62 21.90 -34.75
CA THR A 43 -2.54 22.18 -33.31
C THR A 43 -3.94 22.20 -32.70
N VAL A 44 -4.07 21.56 -31.54
CA VAL A 44 -5.31 21.43 -30.78
C VAL A 44 -5.05 21.93 -29.37
N GLY A 45 -5.94 22.77 -28.83
CA GLY A 45 -5.86 23.21 -27.45
C GLY A 45 -6.58 22.19 -26.57
N THR A 46 -5.94 21.70 -25.52
CA THR A 46 -6.54 20.71 -24.61
C THR A 46 -6.37 21.15 -23.17
N GLN A 47 -7.46 21.13 -22.41
CA GLN A 47 -7.45 21.28 -20.96
C GLN A 47 -7.85 19.95 -20.31
N ILE A 48 -7.12 19.58 -19.27
CA ILE A 48 -7.32 18.36 -18.52
C ILE A 48 -7.58 18.74 -17.08
N SER A 49 -8.67 18.22 -16.52
CA SER A 49 -9.04 18.40 -15.12
C SER A 49 -9.23 17.05 -14.44
N ILE A 50 -8.78 16.93 -13.19
CA ILE A 50 -9.07 15.79 -12.32
C ILE A 50 -10.11 16.24 -11.30
N ILE A 51 -11.21 15.50 -11.22
CA ILE A 51 -12.37 15.80 -10.39
C ILE A 51 -12.56 14.67 -9.38
N GLN A 52 -12.76 15.01 -8.12
CA GLN A 52 -12.94 14.05 -7.03
C GLN A 52 -14.41 13.82 -6.69
N GLY A 53 -14.78 12.57 -6.42
CA GLY A 53 -16.06 12.15 -5.84
C GLY A 53 -17.15 11.90 -6.88
N SER A 54 -17.39 12.82 -7.80
CA SER A 54 -18.38 12.64 -8.89
C SER A 54 -18.00 13.43 -10.14
N VAL A 55 -18.72 13.22 -11.26
CA VAL A 55 -18.54 13.98 -12.51
C VAL A 55 -18.69 15.50 -12.34
N ASN A 56 -19.45 15.95 -11.33
CA ASN A 56 -19.64 17.35 -10.96
C ASN A 56 -18.99 17.69 -9.61
N GLY A 57 -18.04 16.86 -9.17
CA GLY A 57 -17.37 17.00 -7.89
C GLY A 57 -16.37 18.15 -7.86
N THR A 58 -15.48 18.12 -6.88
CA THR A 58 -14.46 19.17 -6.72
C THR A 58 -13.30 18.92 -7.67
N THR A 59 -12.93 19.92 -8.47
CA THR A 59 -11.72 19.86 -9.28
C THR A 59 -10.50 20.01 -8.40
N VAL A 60 -9.63 18.98 -8.38
CA VAL A 60 -8.42 18.93 -7.55
C VAL A 60 -7.15 19.28 -8.33
N TYR A 61 -7.19 19.19 -9.66
CA TYR A 61 -6.06 19.50 -10.52
C TYR A 61 -6.54 19.94 -11.91
N VAL A 62 -5.86 20.93 -12.50
CA VAL A 62 -6.09 21.40 -13.87
C VAL A 62 -4.77 21.74 -14.54
N GLU A 63 -4.60 21.28 -15.78
CA GLU A 63 -3.49 21.62 -16.66
C GLU A 63 -3.94 21.83 -18.11
N THR A 64 -3.10 22.48 -18.90
CA THR A 64 -3.31 22.69 -20.33
C THR A 64 -2.17 22.15 -21.18
N HIS A 65 -2.52 21.74 -22.39
CA HIS A 65 -1.64 21.19 -23.42
C HIS A 65 -1.99 21.79 -24.78
N VAL A 66 -1.00 21.83 -25.67
CA VAL A 66 -1.15 22.31 -27.05
C VAL A 66 -0.54 21.28 -28.02
N PRO A 67 -1.06 20.03 -28.07
CA PRO A 67 -0.53 19.00 -28.94
C PRO A 67 -0.84 19.27 -30.42
N ASN A 68 -0.05 18.65 -31.29
CA ASN A 68 -0.39 18.52 -32.70
C ASN A 68 -1.02 17.14 -32.93
N SER A 69 -2.15 17.11 -33.63
CA SER A 69 -2.76 15.86 -34.07
C SER A 69 -2.02 15.25 -35.27
N ASN A 70 -2.05 13.93 -35.42
CA ASN A 70 -1.51 13.25 -36.60
C ASN A 70 -2.53 13.17 -37.75
N ALA A 71 -2.18 12.48 -38.84
CA ALA A 71 -3.04 12.30 -40.02
C ALA A 71 -4.39 11.60 -39.71
N ASN A 72 -4.48 10.87 -38.59
CA ASN A 72 -5.70 10.21 -38.12
C ASN A 72 -6.45 11.04 -37.07
N GLY A 73 -6.06 12.29 -36.84
CA GLY A 73 -6.63 13.15 -35.80
C GLY A 73 -6.27 12.73 -34.37
N LEU A 74 -5.27 11.85 -34.20
CA LEU A 74 -4.84 11.38 -32.89
C LEU A 74 -3.92 12.40 -32.22
N ILE A 75 -4.22 12.75 -30.98
CA ILE A 75 -3.32 13.46 -30.06
C ILE A 75 -2.77 12.48 -29.02
N SER A 76 -1.52 12.67 -28.61
CA SER A 76 -0.88 11.92 -27.52
C SER A 76 -0.32 12.90 -26.51
N LEU A 77 -0.66 12.70 -25.25
CA LEU A 77 -0.38 13.60 -24.14
C LEU A 77 0.17 12.83 -22.95
N GLU A 78 0.92 13.54 -22.11
CA GLU A 78 1.31 13.09 -20.78
C GLU A 78 0.63 13.97 -19.74
N ILE A 79 -0.37 13.43 -19.04
CA ILE A 79 -1.04 14.14 -17.95
C ILE A 79 -0.06 14.28 -16.79
N GLY A 80 0.04 15.48 -16.22
CA GLY A 80 1.01 15.82 -15.18
C GLY A 80 2.30 16.47 -15.72
N SER A 81 2.41 16.67 -17.03
CA SER A 81 3.53 17.40 -17.67
C SER A 81 3.11 18.68 -18.40
N GLY A 82 1.81 19.02 -18.35
CA GLY A 82 1.29 20.22 -19.00
C GLY A 82 1.59 21.50 -18.24
N THR A 83 1.05 22.61 -18.76
CA THR A 83 1.08 23.89 -18.05
C THR A 83 0.03 23.86 -16.95
N ILE A 84 0.47 23.88 -15.69
CA ILE A 84 -0.43 23.83 -14.53
C ILE A 84 -1.27 25.12 -14.47
N VAL A 85 -2.59 24.96 -14.39
CA VAL A 85 -3.54 26.06 -14.16
C VAL A 85 -3.91 26.13 -12.68
N SER A 86 -4.12 24.98 -12.03
CA SER A 86 -4.43 24.92 -10.60
C SER A 86 -4.14 23.54 -10.00
N GLY A 87 -3.81 23.52 -8.71
CA GLY A 87 -3.48 22.30 -7.97
C GLY A 87 -2.06 21.80 -8.28
N ALA A 88 -1.69 20.65 -7.74
CA ALA A 88 -0.43 19.99 -8.03
C ALA A 88 -0.66 18.48 -8.17
N PHE A 89 -0.26 17.90 -9.31
CA PHE A 89 -0.54 16.51 -9.64
C PHE A 89 0.01 15.52 -8.58
N ASN A 90 1.18 15.82 -8.04
CA ASN A 90 1.85 15.04 -7.00
C ASN A 90 1.18 15.11 -5.61
N SER A 91 0.31 16.09 -5.40
CA SER A 91 -0.39 16.29 -4.13
C SER A 91 -1.77 15.61 -4.07
N ILE A 92 -2.20 14.99 -5.17
CA ILE A 92 -3.50 14.32 -5.27
C ILE A 92 -3.48 13.07 -4.39
N ASP A 93 -4.37 13.03 -3.40
CA ASP A 93 -4.56 11.87 -2.52
C ASP A 93 -5.41 10.80 -3.22
N TRP A 94 -4.78 10.00 -4.06
CA TRP A 94 -5.42 8.95 -4.87
C TRP A 94 -6.19 7.89 -4.04
N SER A 95 -6.00 7.83 -2.71
CA SER A 95 -6.77 6.95 -1.81
C SER A 95 -8.21 7.41 -1.58
N LYS A 96 -8.48 8.70 -1.76
CA LYS A 96 -9.82 9.30 -1.56
C LYS A 96 -10.67 9.29 -2.83
N GLY A 97 -10.51 8.26 -3.65
CA GLY A 97 -11.32 8.07 -4.85
C GLY A 97 -12.83 7.95 -4.53
N PRO A 98 -13.69 7.97 -5.55
CA PRO A 98 -13.38 7.89 -6.98
C PRO A 98 -12.87 9.21 -7.57
N TYR A 99 -12.13 9.10 -8.67
CA TYR A 99 -11.65 10.23 -9.46
C TYR A 99 -12.18 10.17 -10.90
N PHE A 100 -12.37 11.33 -11.50
CA PHE A 100 -12.83 11.51 -12.87
C PHE A 100 -11.84 12.39 -13.62
N ILE A 101 -11.62 12.07 -14.88
CA ILE A 101 -10.87 12.89 -15.80
C ILE A 101 -11.85 13.63 -16.72
N LYS A 102 -11.75 14.96 -16.73
CA LYS A 102 -12.48 15.82 -17.64
C LYS A 102 -11.50 16.40 -18.66
N ILE A 103 -11.82 16.23 -19.93
CA ILE A 103 -11.05 16.70 -21.07
C ILE A 103 -11.90 17.73 -21.80
N GLU A 104 -11.31 18.88 -22.07
CA GLU A 104 -11.93 19.96 -22.84
C GLU A 104 -10.99 20.32 -23.99
N THR A 105 -11.50 20.34 -25.22
CA THR A 105 -10.69 20.47 -26.43
C THR A 105 -11.20 21.61 -27.32
N ASP A 106 -10.26 22.42 -27.80
CA ASP A 106 -10.44 23.43 -28.85
C ASP A 106 -9.74 22.94 -30.12
N PRO A 107 -10.50 22.49 -31.13
CA PRO A 107 -9.95 22.02 -32.41
C PRO A 107 -9.05 23.03 -33.11
N LYS A 108 -9.20 24.33 -32.85
CA LYS A 108 -8.45 25.41 -33.51
C LYS A 108 -7.16 25.78 -32.79
N GLY A 109 -6.80 25.08 -31.72
CA GLY A 109 -5.57 25.35 -30.97
C GLY A 109 -5.68 26.47 -29.91
N GLY A 110 -6.88 27.03 -29.71
CA GLY A 110 -7.12 28.10 -28.74
C GLY A 110 -7.52 27.61 -27.35
N THR A 111 -8.17 28.50 -26.61
CA THR A 111 -8.71 28.23 -25.25
C THR A 111 -10.24 28.21 -25.23
N THR A 112 -10.88 28.21 -26.40
CA THR A 112 -12.34 28.14 -26.51
C THR A 112 -12.75 26.68 -26.64
N TYR A 113 -12.75 25.97 -25.51
CA TYR A 113 -12.99 24.53 -25.49
C TYR A 113 -14.46 24.19 -25.80
N THR A 114 -14.70 23.63 -26.98
CA THR A 114 -16.05 23.28 -27.47
C THR A 114 -16.39 21.81 -27.27
N ILE A 115 -15.39 20.93 -27.33
CA ILE A 115 -15.56 19.49 -27.14
C ILE A 115 -15.26 19.17 -25.68
N LYS A 116 -16.16 18.48 -24.98
CA LYS A 116 -16.00 18.13 -23.57
C LYS A 116 -16.35 16.67 -23.33
N GLY A 117 -15.50 15.97 -22.60
CA GLY A 117 -15.72 14.59 -22.16
C GLY A 117 -15.34 14.44 -20.71
N THR A 118 -16.13 13.71 -19.93
CA THR A 118 -15.78 13.34 -18.54
C THR A 118 -15.92 11.83 -18.39
N SER A 119 -14.87 11.19 -17.91
CA SER A 119 -14.83 9.74 -17.71
C SER A 119 -14.26 9.43 -16.34
N GLN A 120 -14.70 8.33 -15.72
CA GLN A 120 -14.12 7.88 -14.46
C GLN A 120 -12.72 7.30 -14.68
N LEU A 121 -11.78 7.65 -13.81
CA LEU A 121 -10.50 6.96 -13.70
C LEU A 121 -10.73 5.65 -12.94
N LEU A 122 -10.81 4.54 -13.68
CA LEU A 122 -10.93 3.20 -13.09
C LEU A 122 -9.63 2.72 -12.45
N SER A 123 -8.50 3.26 -12.92
CA SER A 123 -7.19 3.08 -12.33
C SER A 123 -6.49 4.43 -12.28
N VAL A 124 -5.83 4.70 -11.16
CA VAL A 124 -5.02 5.91 -10.92
C VAL A 124 -3.54 5.52 -10.90
N PRO A 125 -2.62 6.44 -11.22
CA PRO A 125 -1.19 6.15 -11.22
C PRO A 125 -0.71 5.74 -9.84
N TYR A 126 0.23 4.80 -9.83
CA TYR A 126 0.80 4.18 -8.65
C TYR A 126 -0.20 3.41 -7.77
N ALA A 127 -0.40 2.15 -8.19
CA ALA A 127 -0.25 1.00 -7.29
C ALA A 127 -0.99 1.05 -5.93
N LEU A 128 -2.31 1.12 -5.96
CA LEU A 128 -3.14 0.81 -4.78
C LEU A 128 -3.11 -0.69 -4.38
N HIS A 129 -2.30 -1.52 -5.06
CA HIS A 129 -1.92 -2.85 -4.59
C HIS A 129 -0.48 -2.96 -4.07
N ALA A 130 0.40 -1.98 -4.27
CA ALA A 130 1.75 -2.06 -3.70
C ALA A 130 1.75 -1.70 -2.21
N LYS A 131 0.91 -0.76 -1.77
CA LYS A 131 0.85 -0.35 -0.35
C LYS A 131 0.08 -1.33 0.55
N THR A 132 -0.90 -2.05 0.01
CA THR A 132 -1.59 -3.13 0.75
C THR A 132 -0.73 -4.40 0.81
N ALA A 133 0.15 -4.62 -0.18
CA ALA A 133 1.17 -5.67 -0.10
C ALA A 133 2.31 -5.32 0.87
N GLU A 134 2.63 -4.04 1.08
CA GLU A 134 3.49 -3.59 2.19
C GLU A 134 2.84 -3.75 3.57
N THR A 135 1.52 -3.97 3.65
CA THR A 135 0.86 -4.39 4.91
C THR A 135 0.89 -5.92 5.10
N ILE A 136 1.52 -6.65 4.17
CA ILE A 136 2.20 -7.92 4.51
C ILE A 136 3.69 -7.62 4.72
N SER A 137 4.00 -6.54 5.43
CA SER A 137 5.15 -6.50 6.36
C SER A 137 4.86 -7.42 7.56
N GLY A 138 4.50 -8.66 7.25
CA GLY A 138 4.44 -9.79 8.18
C GLY A 138 5.81 -10.45 8.29
N GLY A 139 6.88 -9.65 8.24
CA GLY A 139 8.11 -10.07 8.89
C GLY A 139 7.84 -10.01 10.38
N SER A 140 7.17 -11.03 10.93
CA SER A 140 6.99 -11.14 12.38
C SER A 140 8.35 -10.87 13.01
N ARG A 141 8.42 -9.85 13.88
CA ARG A 141 9.67 -9.54 14.60
C ARG A 141 10.14 -10.83 15.26
N ILE A 142 11.32 -11.32 14.88
CA ILE A 142 11.89 -12.52 15.47
C ILE A 142 12.56 -12.11 16.78
N ILE A 143 12.12 -12.68 17.88
CA ILE A 143 12.60 -12.36 19.23
C ILE A 143 13.06 -13.66 19.88
N THR A 144 14.27 -13.67 20.43
CA THR A 144 14.73 -14.74 21.33
C THR A 144 14.67 -14.22 22.75
N ILE A 145 13.92 -14.87 23.63
CA ILE A 145 13.86 -14.52 25.04
C ILE A 145 14.78 -15.42 25.86
N ASN A 146 15.52 -14.81 26.79
CA ASN A 146 16.45 -15.49 27.70
C ASN A 146 16.18 -15.16 29.17
N GLU A 147 15.00 -14.60 29.44
CA GLU A 147 14.48 -14.23 30.76
C GLU A 147 12.96 -14.06 30.67
N ASP A 148 12.27 -13.99 31.82
CA ASP A 148 10.84 -13.72 31.85
C ASP A 148 10.54 -12.38 31.18
N THR A 149 9.68 -12.38 30.16
CA THR A 149 9.49 -11.24 29.26
C THR A 149 8.01 -11.00 28.98
N THR A 150 7.59 -9.73 28.99
CA THR A 150 6.30 -9.32 28.43
C THR A 150 6.49 -8.80 27.02
N LEU A 151 5.71 -9.31 26.07
CA LEU A 151 5.82 -8.96 24.66
C LEU A 151 5.19 -7.58 24.36
N ASP A 152 5.79 -6.88 23.40
CA ASP A 152 5.22 -5.66 22.82
C ASP A 152 4.01 -5.97 21.92
N VAL A 153 3.17 -4.96 21.70
CA VAL A 153 2.08 -5.02 20.72
C VAL A 153 2.65 -5.11 19.29
N GLY A 154 2.13 -6.06 18.50
CA GLY A 154 2.51 -6.29 17.11
C GLY A 154 2.82 -7.75 16.79
N ASP A 155 2.88 -8.10 15.51
CA ASP A 155 3.11 -9.48 15.10
C ASP A 155 4.55 -9.95 15.39
N GLN A 156 4.70 -11.08 16.10
CA GLN A 156 6.00 -11.55 16.59
C GLN A 156 6.15 -13.07 16.46
N LEU A 157 7.38 -13.50 16.13
CA LEU A 157 7.84 -14.88 16.24
C LEU A 157 8.80 -14.95 17.42
N VAL A 158 8.44 -15.68 18.47
CA VAL A 158 9.15 -15.68 19.75
C VAL A 158 9.73 -17.06 20.04
N PHE A 159 11.05 -17.13 20.16
CA PHE A 159 11.79 -18.31 20.60
C PHE A 159 12.10 -18.19 22.09
N ILE A 160 11.57 -19.10 22.90
CA ILE A 160 11.89 -19.17 24.33
C ILE A 160 13.11 -20.05 24.56
N ASN A 161 14.21 -19.42 24.94
CA ASN A 161 15.48 -20.09 25.18
C ASN A 161 15.72 -20.33 26.69
N GLY A 162 14.88 -21.17 27.30
CA GLY A 162 15.03 -21.59 28.69
C GLY A 162 13.68 -21.83 29.40
N PRO A 163 13.70 -22.05 30.72
CA PRO A 163 12.51 -22.27 31.54
C PRO A 163 11.78 -20.96 31.89
N TYR A 164 11.62 -20.07 30.91
CA TYR A 164 11.09 -18.72 31.12
C TYR A 164 9.61 -18.60 30.79
N ILE A 165 8.99 -17.56 31.35
CA ILE A 165 7.60 -17.19 31.11
C ILE A 165 7.54 -16.05 30.08
N VAL A 166 6.86 -16.29 28.96
CA VAL A 166 6.43 -15.23 28.05
C VAL A 166 5.04 -14.76 28.46
N SER A 167 4.91 -13.50 28.80
CA SER A 167 3.61 -12.84 28.95
C SER A 167 3.22 -12.13 27.67
N PHE A 168 2.01 -12.37 27.18
CA PHE A 168 1.46 -11.66 26.03
C PHE A 168 1.21 -10.17 26.35
N PRO A 169 1.03 -9.31 25.35
CA PRO A 169 0.74 -7.91 25.60
C PRO A 169 -0.55 -7.75 26.44
N ALA A 170 -0.53 -6.82 27.40
CA ALA A 170 -1.71 -6.51 28.22
C ALA A 170 -2.83 -5.79 27.43
N SER A 171 -2.46 -5.12 26.33
CA SER A 171 -3.37 -4.36 25.47
C SER A 171 -3.17 -4.73 23.99
N PRO A 172 -3.48 -5.97 23.59
CA PRO A 172 -3.32 -6.41 22.21
C PRO A 172 -4.40 -5.82 21.28
N VAL A 173 -4.09 -5.78 19.99
CA VAL A 173 -4.98 -5.29 18.93
C VAL A 173 -5.66 -6.46 18.20
N ASP A 174 -6.87 -6.22 17.69
CA ASP A 174 -7.63 -7.25 16.97
C ASP A 174 -6.84 -7.80 15.77
N GLY A 175 -6.82 -9.12 15.62
CA GLY A 175 -6.10 -9.81 14.54
C GLY A 175 -4.59 -9.97 14.76
N MET A 176 -4.03 -9.46 15.87
CA MET A 176 -2.61 -9.61 16.20
C MET A 176 -2.19 -11.08 16.26
N LYS A 177 -1.06 -11.41 15.63
CA LYS A 177 -0.51 -12.78 15.54
C LYS A 177 0.78 -12.94 16.35
N LEU A 178 0.78 -13.91 17.25
CA LEU A 178 1.96 -14.35 17.98
C LEU A 178 2.28 -15.80 17.63
N VAL A 179 3.50 -16.07 17.16
CA VAL A 179 3.99 -17.43 16.99
C VAL A 179 5.02 -17.67 18.08
N ILE A 180 4.74 -18.57 19.01
CA ILE A 180 5.64 -18.88 20.13
C ILE A 180 6.17 -20.28 19.96
N CYS A 181 7.48 -20.44 20.08
CA CYS A 181 8.14 -21.73 20.04
C CYS A 181 9.15 -21.90 21.18
N SER A 182 9.30 -23.13 21.63
CA SER A 182 10.32 -23.51 22.60
C SER A 182 10.67 -24.98 22.45
N ILE A 183 11.94 -25.30 22.71
CA ILE A 183 12.41 -26.68 22.89
C ILE A 183 12.50 -27.06 24.37
N TYR A 184 12.16 -26.15 25.28
CA TYR A 184 12.24 -26.35 26.72
C TYR A 184 10.85 -26.65 27.28
N ASN A 185 10.64 -27.87 27.78
CA ASN A 185 9.35 -28.28 28.37
C ASN A 185 8.95 -27.46 29.60
N ALA A 186 9.92 -26.78 30.23
CA ALA A 186 9.73 -25.89 31.37
C ALA A 186 9.32 -24.45 30.96
N ALA A 187 9.39 -24.09 29.67
CA ALA A 187 8.91 -22.81 29.18
C ALA A 187 7.40 -22.66 29.41
N ARG A 188 6.94 -21.44 29.66
CA ARG A 188 5.54 -21.15 29.93
C ARG A 188 5.04 -19.93 29.16
N ILE A 189 3.72 -19.88 28.94
CA ILE A 189 3.00 -18.73 28.36
C ILE A 189 1.96 -18.21 29.35
N SER A 190 1.86 -16.89 29.46
CA SER A 190 0.80 -16.18 30.17
C SER A 190 0.06 -15.25 29.21
N GLY A 191 -1.26 -15.24 29.26
CA GLY A 191 -2.07 -14.28 28.50
C GLY A 191 -2.14 -12.89 29.12
N ASN A 192 -1.41 -12.65 30.21
CA ASN A 192 -1.27 -11.35 30.85
C ASN A 192 -2.62 -10.67 31.16
N GLY A 193 -3.51 -11.40 31.82
CA GLY A 193 -4.86 -10.94 32.18
C GLY A 193 -5.94 -11.18 31.10
N LYS A 194 -5.56 -11.54 29.87
CA LYS A 194 -6.52 -11.99 28.83
C LYS A 194 -6.80 -13.49 28.94
N ILE A 195 -7.90 -13.96 28.37
CA ILE A 195 -8.25 -15.39 28.31
C ILE A 195 -7.45 -16.09 27.19
N LEU A 196 -7.03 -17.34 27.40
CA LEU A 196 -6.39 -18.18 26.36
C LEU A 196 -7.33 -19.32 26.04
N ARG A 197 -7.61 -19.48 24.76
CA ARG A 197 -8.40 -20.58 24.23
C ARG A 197 -7.55 -21.39 23.28
N ILE A 198 -7.41 -22.69 23.52
CA ILE A 198 -6.74 -23.60 22.58
C ILE A 198 -7.75 -24.65 22.14
N ALA A 199 -7.94 -24.79 20.82
CA ALA A 199 -8.93 -25.71 20.25
C ALA A 199 -10.34 -25.58 20.88
N GLY A 200 -10.75 -24.36 21.26
CA GLY A 200 -12.04 -24.06 21.88
C GLY A 200 -12.10 -24.18 23.41
N VAL A 201 -11.06 -24.70 24.07
CA VAL A 201 -11.02 -24.90 25.53
C VAL A 201 -10.32 -23.73 26.22
N ILE A 202 -10.89 -23.22 27.33
CA ILE A 202 -10.24 -22.21 28.18
C ILE A 202 -9.08 -22.85 28.93
N VAL A 203 -7.91 -22.23 28.85
CA VAL A 203 -6.69 -22.71 29.50
C VAL A 203 -6.37 -21.84 30.72
N ASN A 204 -6.00 -22.49 31.83
CA ASN A 204 -5.45 -21.81 33.01
C ASN A 204 -3.98 -21.45 32.78
N TYR A 205 -3.56 -20.34 33.35
CA TYR A 205 -2.20 -19.84 33.22
C TYR A 205 -1.33 -20.16 34.44
N PRO A 206 0.01 -20.22 34.26
CA PRO A 206 0.70 -20.15 32.97
C PRO A 206 0.70 -21.51 32.25
N LEU A 207 0.48 -21.50 30.93
CA LEU A 207 0.44 -22.71 30.09
C LEU A 207 1.86 -23.26 29.90
N SER A 208 2.03 -24.57 30.06
CA SER A 208 3.29 -25.27 29.79
C SER A 208 3.38 -25.76 28.35
N PHE A 209 4.57 -25.66 27.73
CA PHE A 209 4.79 -26.23 26.39
C PHE A 209 4.74 -27.76 26.36
N GLY A 210 5.02 -28.44 27.49
CA GLY A 210 5.12 -29.90 27.60
C GLY A 210 3.83 -30.71 27.43
N ILE A 211 2.79 -30.17 26.79
CA ILE A 211 1.54 -30.87 26.45
C ILE A 211 1.15 -30.74 24.97
N LEU A 212 2.01 -30.17 24.13
CA LEU A 212 1.74 -29.98 22.71
C LEU A 212 2.76 -30.81 21.92
N GLU A 213 2.27 -31.67 21.03
CA GLU A 213 3.12 -32.43 20.10
C GLU A 213 3.91 -31.51 19.14
N SER A 214 3.56 -30.21 19.11
CA SER A 214 4.23 -29.15 18.35
C SER A 214 4.99 -28.18 19.27
N ASN A 215 6.30 -28.07 19.07
CA ASN A 215 7.17 -27.06 19.73
C ASN A 215 6.93 -25.61 19.27
N MET A 216 5.84 -25.37 18.52
CA MET A 216 5.48 -24.08 17.95
C MET A 216 3.96 -23.93 17.95
N VAL A 217 3.47 -22.81 18.48
CA VAL A 217 2.04 -22.53 18.63
C VAL A 217 1.77 -21.14 18.09
N THR A 218 0.72 -21.01 17.28
CA THR A 218 0.26 -19.70 16.78
C THR A 218 -0.96 -19.25 17.57
N PHE A 219 -0.94 -18.01 18.02
CA PHE A 219 -2.03 -17.34 18.71
C PHE A 219 -2.50 -16.13 17.91
N TYR A 220 -3.81 -15.95 17.83
CA TYR A 220 -4.44 -14.74 17.31
C TYR A 220 -5.26 -14.07 18.41
N TYR A 221 -5.17 -12.75 18.52
CA TYR A 221 -6.05 -12.02 19.43
C TYR A 221 -7.38 -11.67 18.75
N SER A 222 -8.48 -11.91 19.46
CA SER A 222 -9.81 -11.42 19.08
C SER A 222 -10.34 -10.48 20.16
N SER A 223 -10.53 -9.22 19.77
CA SER A 223 -11.17 -8.19 20.60
C SER A 223 -12.64 -8.48 20.87
N VAL A 224 -13.34 -9.15 19.94
CA VAL A 224 -14.74 -9.57 20.10
C VAL A 224 -14.90 -10.57 21.24
N MET A 225 -13.93 -11.48 21.39
CA MET A 225 -13.94 -12.50 22.45
C MET A 225 -13.11 -12.12 23.68
N ASP A 226 -12.41 -10.98 23.64
CA ASP A 226 -11.39 -10.56 24.61
C ASP A 226 -10.39 -11.68 24.97
N ALA A 227 -9.97 -12.44 23.97
CA ALA A 227 -9.22 -13.68 24.17
C ALA A 227 -8.16 -13.92 23.09
N TRP A 228 -7.08 -14.57 23.50
CA TRP A 228 -6.09 -15.20 22.63
C TRP A 228 -6.57 -16.58 22.21
N ILE A 229 -6.53 -16.86 20.91
CA ILE A 229 -6.96 -18.13 20.32
C ILE A 229 -5.73 -18.83 19.75
N GLY A 230 -5.34 -19.93 20.36
CA GLY A 230 -4.21 -20.76 19.98
C GLY A 230 -4.62 -21.97 19.16
N GLY A 231 -3.85 -22.26 18.11
CA GLY A 231 -3.91 -23.49 17.34
C GLY A 231 -2.51 -24.03 17.07
N GLY A 232 -2.29 -25.32 17.33
CA GLY A 232 -1.07 -26.03 16.91
C GLY A 232 -1.12 -26.35 15.41
N ALA A 233 0.01 -26.25 14.73
CA ALA A 233 0.14 -26.83 13.40
C ALA A 233 0.29 -28.34 13.59
N ASN A 234 -0.81 -29.08 13.48
CA ASN A 234 -0.76 -30.53 13.31
C ASN A 234 -0.12 -30.80 11.94
N GLY A 235 1.18 -31.08 11.94
CA GLY A 235 1.89 -31.72 10.83
C GLY A 235 1.90 -33.21 11.04
#